data_AF-A0A821FYB0-F1
#
_entry.id   AF-A0A821FYB0-F1
#
_cell.length_a   1.000
_cell.length_b   1.000
_cell.length_c   1.000
_cell.angle_alpha   90.00
_cell.angle_beta   90.00
_cell.angle_gamma   90.00
#
_symmetry.space_group_name_H-M   'P 1'
#
loop_
_entity.id
_entity.type
_entity.pdbx_description
1 polymer ?
#
loop_
_entity_poly.entity_id
_entity_poly.type
_entity_poly.pdbx_seq_one_letter_code
_entity_poly.pdbx_strand_id
1 'polypeptide(L)'
;SINSTRFTTEDEKNNIAYLQDRPAILVSSTSWSEDENFELLFDALKKYSSHEMNKLPSIVCIVTGKGPLKEQFIEQVERERDQYQHVEFCFPWLDADDYPLLLGCADIGISLHQSSSGFDLPMKVVDMFAVGVPVCSVQYDCIDELVKRDQNGIIFQDANDLCDRLQGLLNGFPDRCLKLNNLKTNLIANRSNENWSKEWESVMKPLLHLQSM
;
A
#
# COMPACT_ATOMS: atom_id res chain seq x y z
N SER A 1 -33.70 -7.26 -0.94
CA SER A 1 -32.78 -7.49 0.19
C SER A 1 -31.47 -6.80 -0.13
N ILE A 2 -31.04 -5.85 0.70
CA ILE A 2 -29.74 -5.18 0.54
C ILE A 2 -28.66 -6.20 0.92
N ASN A 3 -27.78 -6.55 -0.02
CA ASN A 3 -26.61 -7.36 0.26
C ASN A 3 -25.49 -6.43 0.77
N SER A 4 -24.83 -6.77 1.86
CA SER A 4 -23.80 -5.90 2.46
C SER A 4 -22.62 -6.74 2.93
N THR A 5 -21.43 -6.22 2.66
CA THR A 5 -20.17 -6.69 3.25
C THR A 5 -19.75 -5.70 4.34
N ARG A 6 -18.54 -5.88 4.90
CA ARG A 6 -17.93 -4.90 5.80
C ARG A 6 -17.46 -3.62 5.09
N PHE A 7 -17.37 -3.64 3.76
CA PHE A 7 -16.81 -2.54 2.97
C PHE A 7 -17.83 -1.86 2.07
N THR A 8 -18.79 -2.63 1.54
CA THR A 8 -19.69 -2.19 0.48
C THR A 8 -21.12 -2.67 0.72
N THR A 9 -22.06 -1.96 0.13
CA THR A 9 -23.46 -2.34 0.05
C THR A 9 -23.91 -2.37 -1.41
N GLU A 10 -24.84 -3.26 -1.72
CA GLU A 10 -25.47 -3.42 -3.03
C GLU A 10 -26.98 -3.14 -2.91
N ASP A 11 -27.46 -2.19 -3.70
CA ASP A 11 -28.89 -1.87 -3.76
C ASP A 11 -29.67 -2.82 -4.69
N GLU A 12 -31.00 -2.69 -4.72
CA GLU A 12 -31.86 -3.56 -5.55
C GLU A 12 -31.66 -3.39 -7.07
N LYS A 13 -30.87 -2.40 -7.49
CA LYS A 13 -30.50 -2.12 -8.88
C LYS A 13 -29.08 -2.57 -9.20
N ASN A 14 -28.44 -3.33 -8.31
CA ASN A 14 -27.04 -3.77 -8.38
C ASN A 14 -26.02 -2.61 -8.39
N ASN A 15 -26.36 -1.45 -7.82
CA ASN A 15 -25.37 -0.39 -7.61
C ASN A 15 -24.56 -0.70 -6.36
N ILE A 16 -23.24 -0.68 -6.49
CA ILE A 16 -22.30 -0.91 -5.39
C ILE A 16 -21.79 0.42 -4.86
N ALA A 17 -21.86 0.62 -3.55
CA ALA A 17 -21.32 1.80 -2.88
C ALA A 17 -20.52 1.40 -1.63
N TYR A 18 -19.52 2.21 -1.28
CA TYR A 18 -18.79 2.04 -0.01
C TYR A 18 -19.65 2.39 1.19
N LEU A 19 -19.50 1.63 2.28
CA LEU A 19 -20.07 1.96 3.57
C LEU A 19 -19.32 3.14 4.22
N GLN A 20 -20.05 3.99 4.93
CA GLN A 20 -19.49 5.20 5.58
C GLN A 20 -18.59 4.88 6.77
N ASP A 21 -18.81 3.73 7.41
CA ASP A 21 -18.06 3.21 8.55
C ASP A 21 -17.13 2.05 8.15
N ARG A 22 -16.88 1.86 6.84
CA ARG A 22 -15.96 0.82 6.40
C ARG A 22 -14.55 1.06 6.97
N PRO A 23 -13.82 0.00 7.30
CA PRO A 23 -12.41 0.13 7.62
C PRO A 23 -11.60 0.54 6.38
N ALA A 24 -10.47 1.18 6.62
CA ALA A 24 -9.46 1.42 5.62
C ALA A 24 -8.66 0.14 5.33
N ILE A 25 -8.29 -0.09 4.08
CA ILE A 25 -7.48 -1.25 3.69
C ILE A 25 -6.04 -0.80 3.50
N LEU A 26 -5.13 -1.34 4.32
CA LEU A 26 -3.69 -1.26 4.08
C LEU A 26 -3.23 -2.54 3.41
N VAL A 27 -2.34 -2.44 2.43
CA VAL A 27 -1.72 -3.62 1.80
C VAL A 27 -0.21 -3.53 1.80
N SER A 28 0.47 -4.61 2.18
CA SER A 28 1.91 -4.77 2.02
C SER A 28 2.17 -6.09 1.32
N SER A 29 2.89 -6.07 0.21
CA SER A 29 3.42 -7.30 -0.41
C SER A 29 4.88 -7.48 0.00
N THR A 30 5.30 -8.71 0.26
CA THR A 30 6.56 -8.96 0.95
C THR A 30 7.17 -10.33 0.64
N SER A 31 8.49 -10.39 0.68
CA SER A 31 9.26 -11.63 0.65
C SER A 31 9.53 -12.20 2.03
N TRP A 32 8.99 -11.60 3.11
CA TRP A 32 9.21 -11.94 4.51
C TRP A 32 10.69 -12.22 4.82
N SER A 33 11.58 -11.38 4.28
CA SER A 33 13.03 -11.45 4.44
C SER A 33 13.51 -10.39 5.43
N GLU A 34 14.78 -10.50 5.84
CA GLU A 34 15.42 -9.57 6.78
C GLU A 34 15.55 -8.14 6.23
N ASP A 35 15.49 -7.97 4.90
CA ASP A 35 15.54 -6.66 4.22
C ASP A 35 14.25 -5.83 4.42
N GLU A 36 13.22 -6.39 5.04
CA GLU A 36 11.95 -5.72 5.34
C GLU A 36 11.72 -5.68 6.84
N ASN A 37 11.86 -4.48 7.43
CA ASN A 37 11.67 -4.31 8.86
C ASN A 37 10.18 -4.18 9.23
N PHE A 38 9.52 -5.33 9.41
CA PHE A 38 8.10 -5.43 9.79
C PHE A 38 7.75 -4.84 11.15
N GLU A 39 8.71 -4.75 12.07
CA GLU A 39 8.50 -4.10 13.37
C GLU A 39 8.05 -2.65 13.20
N LEU A 40 8.52 -1.95 12.16
CA LEU A 40 8.08 -0.58 11.86
C LEU A 40 6.56 -0.51 11.63
N LEU A 41 6.00 -1.46 10.87
CA LEU A 41 4.58 -1.51 10.56
C LEU A 41 3.77 -1.91 11.79
N PHE A 42 4.20 -2.95 12.50
CA PHE A 42 3.49 -3.45 13.66
C PHE A 42 3.47 -2.43 14.80
N ASP A 43 4.60 -1.81 15.12
CA ASP A 43 4.66 -0.79 16.16
C ASP A 43 3.86 0.47 15.78
N ALA A 44 3.86 0.85 14.49
CA ALA A 44 3.00 1.94 14.02
C ALA A 44 1.51 1.62 14.20
N LEU A 45 1.10 0.38 13.93
CA LEU A 45 -0.30 -0.05 14.04
C LEU A 45 -0.76 -0.29 15.48
N LYS A 46 0.14 -0.69 16.39
CA LYS A 46 -0.10 -0.66 17.85
C LYS A 46 -0.36 0.77 18.31
N LYS A 47 0.52 1.70 17.91
CA LYS A 47 0.38 3.13 18.23
C LYS A 47 -0.91 3.69 17.67
N TYR A 48 -1.24 3.39 16.41
CA TYR A 48 -2.50 3.78 15.79
C TYR A 48 -3.71 3.28 16.60
N SER A 49 -3.68 2.01 17.02
CA SER A 49 -4.75 1.42 17.84
C SER A 49 -4.87 2.02 19.23
N SER A 50 -3.77 2.45 19.84
CA SER A 50 -3.76 3.06 21.18
C SER A 50 -4.29 4.50 21.23
N HIS A 51 -4.44 5.17 20.08
CA HIS A 51 -4.93 6.54 20.05
C HIS A 51 -6.46 6.59 20.23
N GLU A 52 -6.91 7.18 21.34
CA GLU A 52 -8.33 7.38 21.69
C GLU A 52 -9.05 8.44 20.82
N MET A 53 -8.87 8.44 19.51
CA MET A 53 -9.62 9.32 18.62
C MET A 53 -10.77 8.56 17.97
N ASN A 54 -11.98 8.75 18.51
CA ASN A 54 -13.30 8.32 17.99
C ASN A 54 -13.63 8.81 16.55
N LYS A 55 -12.62 9.21 15.75
CA LYS A 55 -12.75 9.83 14.43
C LYS A 55 -11.92 9.13 13.35
N LEU A 56 -11.02 8.22 13.71
CA LEU A 56 -10.23 7.48 12.74
C LEU A 56 -10.90 6.14 12.42
N PRO A 57 -10.84 5.67 11.16
CA PRO A 57 -11.41 4.38 10.79
C PRO A 57 -10.58 3.24 11.40
N SER A 58 -11.22 2.10 11.67
CA SER A 58 -10.50 0.84 11.84
C SER A 58 -9.71 0.50 10.58
N ILE A 59 -8.66 -0.30 10.73
CA ILE A 59 -7.80 -0.73 9.63
C ILE A 59 -7.94 -2.24 9.44
N VAL A 60 -8.00 -2.68 8.19
CA VAL A 60 -7.68 -4.05 7.79
C VAL A 60 -6.33 -4.01 7.08
N CYS A 61 -5.31 -4.56 7.72
CA CYS A 61 -3.94 -4.63 7.22
C CYS A 61 -3.69 -6.00 6.59
N ILE A 62 -3.56 -6.01 5.27
CA ILE A 62 -3.35 -7.23 4.49
C ILE A 62 -1.87 -7.33 4.14
N VAL A 63 -1.21 -8.37 4.62
CA VAL A 63 0.19 -8.65 4.32
C VAL A 63 0.27 -9.94 3.52
N THR A 64 0.67 -9.82 2.25
CA THR A 64 0.72 -10.96 1.32
C THR A 64 2.14 -11.28 0.86
N GLY A 65 2.34 -12.51 0.41
CA GLY A 65 3.62 -13.03 -0.05
C GLY A 65 4.12 -14.21 0.78
N LYS A 66 5.34 -14.63 0.51
CA LYS A 66 5.97 -15.82 1.09
C LYS A 66 7.43 -15.57 1.42
N GLY A 67 7.84 -16.08 2.57
CA GLY A 67 9.23 -16.13 2.97
C GLY A 67 9.41 -16.65 4.37
N PRO A 68 10.67 -16.74 4.82
CA PRO A 68 11.05 -17.51 6.00
C PRO A 68 10.55 -16.93 7.32
N LEU A 69 10.29 -15.61 7.39
CA LEU A 69 9.87 -14.96 8.63
C LEU A 69 8.35 -14.90 8.83
N LYS A 70 7.56 -15.36 7.85
CA LYS A 70 6.10 -15.20 7.86
C LYS A 70 5.45 -15.78 9.12
N GLU A 71 5.75 -17.02 9.46
CA GLU A 71 5.15 -17.71 10.60
C GLU A 71 5.48 -17.02 11.92
N GLN A 72 6.74 -16.60 12.11
CA GLN A 72 7.18 -15.87 13.31
C GLN A 72 6.39 -14.59 13.52
N PHE A 73 6.15 -13.82 12.45
CA PHE A 73 5.40 -12.57 12.53
C PHE A 73 3.91 -12.78 12.79
N ILE A 74 3.31 -13.81 12.19
CA ILE A 74 1.93 -14.19 12.49
C ILE A 74 1.79 -14.55 13.98
N GLU A 75 2.70 -15.35 14.52
CA GLU A 75 2.71 -15.70 15.96
C GLU A 75 2.88 -14.47 16.85
N GLN A 76 3.71 -13.50 16.45
CA GLN A 76 3.87 -12.23 17.17
C GLN A 76 2.58 -11.40 17.17
N VAL A 77 1.94 -11.24 16.01
CA VAL A 77 0.67 -10.51 15.89
C VAL A 77 -0.43 -11.15 16.74
N GLU A 78 -0.53 -12.49 16.74
CA GLU A 78 -1.50 -13.21 17.57
C GLU A 78 -1.19 -13.09 19.07
N ARG A 79 0.09 -13.18 19.47
CA ARG A 79 0.51 -12.97 20.87
C ARG A 79 0.19 -11.56 21.38
N GLU A 80 0.21 -10.58 20.49
CA GLU A 80 0.04 -9.16 20.81
C GLU A 80 -1.33 -8.63 20.38
N ARG A 81 -2.30 -9.51 20.08
CA ARG A 81 -3.62 -9.19 19.53
C ARG A 81 -4.37 -8.09 20.28
N ASP A 82 -4.25 -8.07 21.60
CA ASP A 82 -4.91 -7.07 22.47
C ASP A 82 -4.39 -5.63 22.25
N GLN A 83 -3.23 -5.47 21.63
CA GLN A 83 -2.65 -4.16 21.28
C GLN A 83 -3.18 -3.60 19.95
N TYR A 84 -3.98 -4.38 19.21
CA TYR A 84 -4.48 -4.04 17.87
C TYR A 84 -6.00 -3.84 17.84
N GLN A 85 -6.59 -3.21 18.86
CA GLN A 85 -8.05 -3.10 19.00
C GLN A 85 -8.77 -2.48 17.79
N HIS A 86 -8.09 -1.63 17.02
CA HIS A 86 -8.62 -0.98 15.82
C HIS A 86 -7.97 -1.47 14.52
N VAL A 87 -7.17 -2.53 14.58
CA VAL A 87 -6.41 -3.06 13.44
C VAL A 87 -6.63 -4.57 13.36
N GLU A 88 -7.08 -5.04 12.21
CA GLU A 88 -7.17 -6.47 11.91
C GLU A 88 -6.12 -6.84 10.88
N PHE A 89 -5.40 -7.94 11.10
CA PHE A 89 -4.43 -8.45 10.14
C PHE A 89 -4.99 -9.60 9.31
N CYS A 90 -4.62 -9.63 8.04
CA CYS A 90 -4.89 -10.75 7.14
C CYS A 90 -3.59 -11.14 6.43
N PHE A 91 -3.31 -12.44 6.34
CA PHE A 91 -2.06 -12.96 5.76
C PHE A 91 -2.27 -13.88 4.55
N PRO A 92 -3.08 -13.48 3.54
CA PRO A 92 -3.47 -14.36 2.45
C PRO A 92 -2.27 -14.71 1.56
N TRP A 93 -2.26 -15.96 1.10
CA TRP A 93 -1.59 -16.29 -0.16
C TRP A 93 -2.50 -15.89 -1.31
N LEU A 94 -1.94 -15.29 -2.36
CA LEU A 94 -2.69 -14.84 -3.53
C LEU A 94 -2.05 -15.46 -4.77
N ASP A 95 -2.90 -15.93 -5.68
CA ASP A 95 -2.45 -16.28 -7.01
C ASP A 95 -2.20 -15.01 -7.84
N ALA A 96 -1.49 -15.16 -8.96
CA ALA A 96 -1.04 -14.03 -9.77
C ALA A 96 -2.19 -13.14 -10.27
N ASP A 97 -3.36 -13.72 -10.53
CA ASP A 97 -4.55 -13.01 -11.01
C ASP A 97 -5.28 -12.26 -9.87
N ASP A 98 -5.21 -12.77 -8.64
CA ASP A 98 -5.88 -12.17 -7.47
C ASP A 98 -5.06 -11.01 -6.87
N TYR A 99 -3.74 -11.03 -7.04
CA TYR A 99 -2.84 -10.00 -6.53
C TYR A 99 -3.22 -8.58 -7.01
N PRO A 100 -3.34 -8.29 -8.34
CA PRO A 100 -3.70 -6.95 -8.80
C PRO A 100 -5.13 -6.55 -8.39
N LEU A 101 -6.05 -7.53 -8.27
CA LEU A 101 -7.41 -7.27 -7.79
C LEU A 101 -7.40 -6.82 -6.32
N LEU A 102 -6.63 -7.51 -5.47
CA LEU A 102 -6.48 -7.11 -4.07
C LEU A 102 -5.82 -5.74 -3.96
N LEU A 103 -4.72 -5.51 -4.69
CA LEU A 103 -4.06 -4.20 -4.67
C LEU A 103 -5.05 -3.10 -5.04
N GLY A 104 -5.84 -3.28 -6.10
CA GLY A 104 -6.85 -2.29 -6.53
C GLY A 104 -7.95 -2.01 -5.51
N CYS A 105 -8.19 -2.93 -4.57
CA CYS A 105 -9.13 -2.73 -3.46
C CYS A 105 -8.52 -1.94 -2.29
N ALA A 106 -7.18 -1.83 -2.20
CA ALA A 106 -6.52 -1.18 -1.09
C ALA A 106 -6.66 0.34 -1.11
N ASP A 107 -6.65 0.95 0.07
CA ASP A 107 -6.65 2.40 0.20
C ASP A 107 -5.23 2.98 0.17
N ILE A 108 -4.29 2.30 0.83
CA ILE A 108 -2.89 2.70 0.96
C ILE A 108 -2.01 1.44 0.88
N GLY A 109 -0.96 1.52 0.09
CA GLY A 109 0.12 0.53 0.05
C GLY A 109 1.21 0.86 1.07
N ILE A 110 1.85 -0.14 1.64
CA ILE A 110 3.00 0.00 2.53
C ILE A 110 4.20 -0.67 1.87
N SER A 111 5.33 0.03 1.84
CA SER A 111 6.62 -0.53 1.43
C SER A 111 7.64 -0.38 2.57
N LEU A 112 8.07 -1.51 3.11
CA LEU A 112 9.09 -1.60 4.16
C LEU A 112 10.47 -1.95 3.60
N HIS A 113 10.60 -2.04 2.28
CA HIS A 113 11.87 -2.40 1.64
C HIS A 113 12.89 -1.31 1.86
N GLN A 114 14.03 -1.72 2.40
CA GLN A 114 15.26 -0.95 2.42
C GLN A 114 16.27 -1.69 1.55
N SER A 115 16.73 -1.05 0.48
CA SER A 115 17.76 -1.66 -0.36
C SER A 115 19.05 -1.77 0.45
N SER A 116 19.60 -2.99 0.55
CA SER A 116 20.91 -3.23 1.18
C SER A 116 22.04 -2.52 0.44
N SER A 117 21.89 -2.29 -0.87
CA SER A 117 22.79 -1.47 -1.68
C SER A 117 22.50 0.03 -1.58
N GLY A 118 21.29 0.41 -1.18
CA GLY A 118 20.76 1.77 -1.18
C GLY A 118 20.17 2.23 -2.52
N PHE A 119 20.32 1.45 -3.58
CA PHE A 119 19.98 1.86 -4.95
C PHE A 119 18.82 1.10 -5.60
N ASP A 120 18.36 0.01 -4.99
CA ASP A 120 17.27 -0.78 -5.56
C ASP A 120 15.91 -0.15 -5.27
N LEU A 121 15.07 -0.04 -6.29
CA LEU A 121 13.70 0.46 -6.18
C LEU A 121 12.71 -0.71 -5.99
N PRO A 122 11.72 -0.60 -5.08
CA PRO A 122 10.79 -1.68 -4.79
C PRO A 122 9.79 -1.84 -5.94
N MET A 123 9.91 -2.95 -6.67
CA MET A 123 8.96 -3.29 -7.76
C MET A 123 7.50 -3.32 -7.29
N LYS A 124 7.25 -3.74 -6.04
CA LYS A 124 5.90 -3.73 -5.45
C LYS A 124 5.22 -2.35 -5.44
N VAL A 125 5.98 -1.27 -5.35
CA VAL A 125 5.45 0.09 -5.36
C VAL A 125 4.96 0.46 -6.75
N VAL A 126 5.63 -0.04 -7.79
CA VAL A 126 5.19 0.12 -9.18
C VAL A 126 3.86 -0.60 -9.41
N ASP A 127 3.67 -1.82 -8.86
CA ASP A 127 2.40 -2.54 -8.95
C ASP A 127 1.25 -1.77 -8.30
N MET A 128 1.47 -1.22 -7.10
CA MET A 128 0.49 -0.42 -6.37
C MET A 128 0.12 0.86 -7.16
N PHE A 129 1.12 1.56 -7.71
CA PHE A 129 0.87 2.72 -8.56
C PHE A 129 0.11 2.36 -9.84
N ALA A 130 0.42 1.21 -10.45
CA ALA A 130 -0.24 0.71 -11.66
C ALA A 130 -1.73 0.41 -11.45
N VAL A 131 -2.18 0.19 -10.21
CA VAL A 131 -3.61 0.08 -9.85
C VAL A 131 -4.17 1.33 -9.14
N GLY A 132 -3.35 2.37 -8.94
CA GLY A 132 -3.80 3.69 -8.46
C GLY A 132 -3.78 3.82 -6.94
N VAL A 133 -3.03 2.95 -6.26
CA VAL A 133 -2.90 2.92 -4.80
C VAL A 133 -1.65 3.70 -4.39
N PRO A 134 -1.79 4.80 -3.62
CA PRO A 134 -0.64 5.53 -3.10
C PRO A 134 0.07 4.74 -2.02
N VAL A 135 1.37 4.98 -1.89
CA VAL A 135 2.25 4.19 -1.01
C VAL A 135 2.83 5.04 0.11
N CYS A 136 2.87 4.50 1.32
CA CYS A 136 3.79 4.94 2.38
C CYS A 136 5.03 4.05 2.31
N SER A 137 6.20 4.63 2.02
CA SER A 137 7.47 3.89 1.93
C SER A 137 8.44 4.34 3.01
N VAL A 138 9.20 3.39 3.57
CA VAL A 138 10.31 3.71 4.46
C VAL A 138 11.39 4.49 3.69
N GLN A 139 12.05 5.43 4.36
CA GLN A 139 13.15 6.21 3.81
C GLN A 139 14.39 5.34 3.59
N TYR A 140 14.98 5.46 2.40
CA TYR A 140 16.35 5.07 2.08
C TYR A 140 16.84 5.90 0.88
N ASP A 141 18.10 5.79 0.48
CA ASP A 141 18.77 6.80 -0.35
C ASP A 141 18.07 7.10 -1.69
N CYS A 142 17.69 6.09 -2.47
CA CYS A 142 17.10 6.31 -3.80
C CYS A 142 15.56 6.30 -3.83
N ILE A 143 14.85 6.07 -2.71
CA ILE A 143 13.38 5.92 -2.73
C ILE A 143 12.65 7.15 -3.31
N ASP A 144 13.25 8.32 -3.12
CA ASP A 144 12.76 9.60 -3.64
C ASP A 144 12.72 9.65 -5.17
N GLU A 145 13.41 8.75 -5.89
CA GLU A 145 13.32 8.60 -7.33
C GLU A 145 11.94 8.08 -7.77
N LEU A 146 11.37 7.13 -7.01
CA LEU A 146 10.09 6.48 -7.29
C LEU A 146 8.92 7.13 -6.53
N VAL A 147 9.08 7.34 -5.22
CA VAL A 147 8.04 7.91 -4.35
C VAL A 147 8.29 9.40 -4.15
N LYS A 148 7.53 10.23 -4.86
CA LYS A 148 7.54 11.68 -4.73
C LYS A 148 6.61 12.10 -3.60
N ARG A 149 7.21 12.61 -2.50
CA ARG A 149 6.49 13.07 -1.29
C ARG A 149 5.31 13.97 -1.63
N ASP A 150 4.16 13.67 -1.04
CA ASP A 150 2.89 14.39 -1.19
C ASP A 150 2.36 14.48 -2.63
N GLN A 151 2.98 13.77 -3.58
CA GLN A 151 2.52 13.67 -4.96
C GLN A 151 1.93 12.30 -5.23
N ASN A 152 2.73 11.24 -5.18
CA ASN A 152 2.28 9.87 -5.48
C ASN A 152 2.33 8.94 -4.25
N GLY A 153 2.97 9.39 -3.18
CA GLY A 153 3.07 8.66 -1.93
C GLY A 153 3.67 9.52 -0.82
N ILE A 154 3.91 8.87 0.31
CA ILE A 154 4.50 9.45 1.51
C ILE A 154 5.76 8.67 1.85
N ILE A 155 6.77 9.35 2.38
CA ILE A 155 7.96 8.72 2.92
C ILE A 155 7.98 8.90 4.43
N PHE A 156 8.28 7.82 5.16
CA PHE A 156 8.39 7.81 6.61
C PHE A 156 9.74 7.26 7.07
N GLN A 157 10.18 7.63 8.27
CA GLN A 157 11.48 7.19 8.81
C GLN A 157 11.38 6.09 9.85
N ASP A 158 10.32 6.11 10.67
CA ASP A 158 10.14 5.17 11.78
C ASP A 158 8.66 4.88 12.04
N ALA A 159 8.38 4.03 13.04
CA ALA A 159 7.03 3.64 13.44
C ALA A 159 6.15 4.80 13.93
N ASN A 160 6.72 5.81 14.60
CA ASN A 160 5.97 6.99 15.04
C ASN A 160 5.58 7.84 13.83
N ASP A 161 6.54 8.10 12.95
CA ASP A 161 6.30 8.85 11.71
C ASP A 161 5.25 8.12 10.86
N LEU A 162 5.36 6.80 10.66
CA LEU A 162 4.35 6.03 9.93
C LEU A 162 2.95 6.16 10.57
N CYS A 163 2.85 6.07 11.90
CA CYS A 163 1.59 6.29 12.61
C CYS A 163 1.01 7.68 12.32
N ASP A 164 1.82 8.74 12.46
CA ASP A 164 1.40 10.12 12.19
C ASP A 164 0.95 10.32 10.73
N ARG A 165 1.65 9.70 9.78
CA ARG A 165 1.28 9.73 8.36
C ARG A 165 -0.05 9.03 8.12
N LEU A 166 -0.24 7.83 8.67
CA LEU A 166 -1.50 7.08 8.55
C LEU A 166 -2.68 7.86 9.14
N GLN A 167 -2.52 8.44 10.34
CA GLN A 167 -3.54 9.30 10.94
C GLN A 167 -3.86 10.51 10.06
N GLY A 168 -2.82 11.16 9.50
CA GLY A 168 -3.00 12.30 8.61
C GLY A 168 -3.72 11.94 7.30
N LEU A 169 -3.43 10.77 6.72
CA LEU A 169 -4.07 10.28 5.49
C LEU A 169 -5.50 9.84 5.73
N LEU A 170 -5.77 9.17 6.85
CA LEU A 170 -7.07 8.59 7.19
C LEU A 170 -8.01 9.55 7.94
N ASN A 171 -7.55 10.76 8.25
CA ASN A 171 -8.40 11.78 8.85
C ASN A 171 -9.56 12.16 7.90
N GLY A 172 -10.80 11.94 8.36
CA GLY A 172 -12.02 12.20 7.57
C GLY A 172 -12.38 11.10 6.57
N PHE A 173 -11.70 9.97 6.61
CA PHE A 173 -12.03 8.78 5.81
C PHE A 173 -13.48 8.30 6.07
N PRO A 174 -14.18 7.72 5.06
CA PRO A 174 -13.72 7.44 3.69
C PRO A 174 -13.76 8.64 2.75
N ASP A 175 -14.67 9.60 2.92
CA ASP A 175 -14.97 10.57 1.86
C ASP A 175 -14.21 11.90 1.97
N ARG A 176 -13.85 12.32 3.20
CA ARG A 176 -13.20 13.62 3.48
C ARG A 176 -11.71 13.50 3.76
N CYS A 177 -11.09 12.40 3.31
CA CYS A 177 -9.66 12.17 3.43
C CYS A 177 -8.85 12.94 2.36
N LEU A 178 -8.84 14.27 2.46
CA LEU A 178 -8.29 15.17 1.41
C LEU A 178 -6.85 14.83 1.01
N LYS A 179 -5.98 14.50 1.98
CA LYS A 179 -4.59 14.13 1.69
C LYS A 179 -4.51 12.84 0.86
N LEU A 180 -5.23 11.81 1.28
CA LEU A 180 -5.26 10.53 0.57
C LEU A 180 -5.85 10.66 -0.83
N ASN A 181 -6.97 11.39 -0.95
CA ASN A 181 -7.61 11.64 -2.25
C ASN A 181 -6.70 12.40 -3.21
N ASN A 182 -5.94 13.40 -2.72
CA ASN A 182 -4.97 14.11 -3.55
C ASN A 182 -3.87 13.18 -4.08
N LEU A 183 -3.34 12.27 -3.25
CA LEU A 183 -2.35 11.29 -3.70
C LEU A 183 -2.92 10.37 -4.79
N LYS A 184 -4.14 9.86 -4.59
CA LYS A 184 -4.85 9.03 -5.58
C LYS A 184 -5.07 9.79 -6.90
N THR A 185 -5.53 11.04 -6.84
CA THR A 185 -5.75 11.88 -8.03
C THR A 185 -4.44 12.16 -8.77
N ASN A 186 -3.37 12.51 -8.06
CA ASN A 186 -2.07 12.76 -8.64
C ASN A 186 -1.47 11.51 -9.30
N LEU A 187 -1.65 10.34 -8.70
CA LEU A 187 -1.24 9.07 -9.31
C LEU A 187 -1.92 8.84 -10.66
N ILE A 188 -3.24 9.02 -10.71
CA ILE A 188 -4.02 8.84 -11.93
C ILE A 188 -3.63 9.89 -12.98
N ALA A 189 -3.47 11.15 -12.59
CA ALA A 189 -3.11 12.25 -13.48
C ALA A 189 -1.70 12.08 -14.09
N ASN A 190 -0.77 11.50 -13.32
CA ASN A 190 0.61 11.27 -13.75
C ASN A 190 0.84 9.86 -14.33
N ARG A 191 -0.22 9.05 -14.55
CA ARG A 191 -0.05 7.80 -15.28
C ARG A 191 0.43 8.09 -16.69
N SER A 192 1.64 7.62 -16.99
CA SER A 192 2.14 7.66 -18.35
C SER A 192 1.27 6.76 -19.24
N ASN A 193 0.91 7.27 -20.42
CA ASN A 193 0.39 6.43 -21.51
C ASN A 193 1.51 5.63 -22.19
N GLU A 194 2.76 5.84 -21.76
CA GLU A 194 3.92 5.08 -22.19
C GLU A 194 3.96 3.76 -21.43
N ASN A 195 4.17 2.69 -22.18
CA ASN A 195 4.40 1.35 -21.65
C ASN A 195 5.77 0.88 -22.11
N TRP A 196 6.27 -0.18 -21.47
CA TRP A 196 7.59 -0.72 -21.80
C TRP A 196 7.77 -0.95 -23.31
N SER A 197 6.74 -1.44 -24.01
CA SER A 197 6.81 -1.65 -25.45
C SER A 197 7.05 -0.37 -26.23
N LYS A 198 6.31 0.71 -25.95
CA LYS A 198 6.49 2.01 -26.61
C LYS A 198 7.87 2.62 -26.31
N GLU A 199 8.29 2.60 -25.05
CA GLU A 199 9.61 3.11 -24.66
C GLU A 199 10.74 2.29 -25.28
N TRP A 200 10.63 0.98 -25.28
CA TRP A 200 11.58 0.08 -25.95
C TRP A 200 11.68 0.37 -27.45
N GLU A 201 10.54 0.54 -28.13
CA GLU A 201 10.51 0.86 -29.55
C GLU A 201 11.06 2.26 -29.87
N SER A 202 10.88 3.22 -28.96
CA SER A 202 11.35 4.60 -29.13
C SER A 202 12.85 4.75 -28.84
N VAL A 203 13.36 4.07 -27.81
CA VAL A 203 14.72 4.27 -27.29
C VAL A 203 15.68 3.20 -27.78
N MET A 204 15.35 1.92 -27.58
CA MET A 204 16.28 0.80 -27.81
C MET A 204 16.27 0.31 -29.25
N LYS A 205 15.10 0.17 -29.87
CA LYS A 205 14.95 -0.33 -31.25
C LYS A 205 15.76 0.47 -32.28
N PRO A 206 15.82 1.83 -32.25
CA PRO A 206 16.62 2.58 -33.21
C PRO A 206 18.13 2.30 -33.11
N LEU A 207 18.64 1.99 -31.90
CA LEU A 207 20.05 1.67 -31.67
C LEU A 207 20.44 0.31 -32.25
N LEU A 208 19.49 -0.64 -32.31
CA LEU A 208 19.70 -1.97 -32.88
C LEU A 208 19.76 -1.96 -34.42
N HIS A 209 19.23 -0.93 -35.07
CA HIS A 209 19.25 -0.77 -36.53
C HIS A 209 20.51 -0.04 -37.05
N LEU A 210 21.43 0.38 -36.17
CA LEU A 210 22.66 1.10 -36.54
C LEU A 210 23.89 0.19 -36.78
N GLN A 211 23.72 -1.13 -36.91
CA GLN A 211 24.81 -2.08 -37.20
C GLN A 211 24.72 -2.74 -38.59
N SER A 212 24.58 -1.91 -39.62
CA SER A 212 25.01 -2.27 -40.98
C SER A 212 25.79 -1.10 -41.58
N MET A 213 27.04 -0.95 -41.15
CA MET A 213 28.09 -0.30 -41.94
C MET A 213 28.96 -1.38 -42.56
#